data_AF-A0A8X6VM73-F1
#
_entry.id   AF-A0A8X6VM73-F1
#
_cell.length_a   1.000
_cell.length_b   1.000
_cell.length_c   1.000
_cell.angle_alpha   90.00
_cell.angle_beta   90.00
_cell.angle_gamma   90.00
#
_symmetry.space_group_name_H-M   'P 1'
#
loop_
_entity.id
_entity.type
_entity.pdbx_description
1 polymer ?
#
loop_
_entity_poly.entity_id
_entity_poly.type
_entity_poly.pdbx_seq_one_letter_code
_entity_poly.pdbx_strand_id
1 'polypeptide(L)'
;MPTSTTLQSSPKILGRNILHLDTILTKLSELNFTVNLKKCAFGKTQIKYLGHIIGSGKHEPDPEKTAVINNLPVPKTKKELCSVLGLCNYYREYVPKYSELVYPLTELTKKRVPDSIPWTEKHDSSFHLLKKALGEAPSLYSPVPDKPYTIHSDASQIGIAACLSQKCGDKCYPIAYASQKLSKTQQSWSTIEREAFAIVWSLKKFEVWVFGTEIEFYIGHNPLPYLTKNAPQSVRLQRWAFALQKYNVTIKHCPGVKMPHADALSRLV
;
A
#
# COMPACT_ATOMS: atom_id res chain seq x y z
N MET A 1 22.03 -21.20 15.63
CA MET A 1 21.22 -21.20 16.87
C MET A 1 21.30 -19.80 17.47
N PRO A 2 20.21 -19.17 17.92
CA PRO A 2 18.92 -19.72 18.35
C PRO A 2 17.89 -19.68 17.21
N THR A 3 17.44 -20.84 16.75
CA THR A 3 16.08 -21.40 16.97
C THR A 3 14.98 -20.53 16.38
N SER A 4 14.68 -20.86 15.12
CA SER A 4 13.36 -20.84 14.50
C SER A 4 12.28 -21.09 15.55
N THR A 5 11.67 -20.03 16.05
CA THR A 5 10.42 -20.13 16.79
C THR A 5 9.36 -20.45 15.76
N THR A 6 9.22 -21.74 15.46
CA THR A 6 7.96 -22.31 15.00
C THR A 6 6.87 -21.70 15.86
N LEU A 7 6.05 -20.84 15.25
CA LEU A 7 4.71 -20.55 15.74
C LEU A 7 3.94 -21.87 15.68
N GLN A 8 4.19 -22.77 16.63
CA GLN A 8 3.20 -23.70 17.09
C GLN A 8 1.96 -22.85 17.36
N SER A 9 0.89 -23.10 16.61
CA SER A 9 -0.43 -22.57 16.90
C SER A 9 -0.70 -22.85 18.36
N SER A 10 -0.56 -21.83 19.21
CA SER A 10 -0.70 -22.00 20.65
C SER A 10 -2.10 -22.53 20.95
N PRO A 11 -2.27 -23.50 21.84
CA PRO A 11 -3.54 -24.20 22.07
C PRO A 11 -4.71 -23.25 22.42
N LYS A 12 -4.40 -22.06 22.94
CA LYS A 12 -5.38 -20.97 23.19
C LYS A 12 -6.02 -20.39 21.92
N ILE A 13 -5.28 -20.32 20.80
CA ILE A 13 -5.78 -19.76 19.54
C ILE A 13 -6.74 -20.75 18.86
N LEU A 14 -6.43 -22.04 18.91
CA LEU A 14 -7.28 -23.08 18.33
C LEU A 14 -8.63 -23.15 19.05
N GLY A 15 -8.64 -23.11 20.39
CA GLY A 15 -9.87 -23.08 21.17
C GLY A 15 -10.77 -21.89 20.85
N ARG A 16 -10.19 -20.68 20.71
CA ARG A 16 -10.95 -19.49 20.31
C ARG A 16 -11.54 -19.60 18.90
N ASN A 17 -10.78 -20.14 17.95
CA ASN A 17 -11.23 -20.31 16.57
C ASN A 17 -12.42 -21.29 16.47
N ILE A 18 -12.43 -22.34 17.28
CA ILE A 18 -13.54 -23.30 17.34
C ILE A 18 -14.82 -22.60 17.86
N LEU A 19 -14.71 -21.79 18.91
CA LEU A 19 -15.85 -21.03 19.45
C LEU A 19 -16.43 -20.04 18.43
N HIS A 20 -15.56 -19.33 17.71
CA HIS A 20 -16.02 -18.43 16.64
C HIS A 20 -16.72 -19.19 15.52
N LEU A 21 -16.17 -20.34 15.12
CA LEU A 21 -16.74 -21.17 14.06
C LEU A 21 -18.12 -21.71 14.46
N ASP A 22 -18.26 -22.20 15.69
CA ASP A 22 -19.54 -22.66 16.24
C ASP A 22 -20.59 -21.53 16.25
N THR A 23 -20.19 -20.34 16.70
CA THR A 23 -21.07 -19.15 16.71
C THR A 23 -21.54 -18.78 15.30
N ILE A 24 -20.62 -18.76 14.32
CA ILE A 24 -20.93 -18.40 12.93
C ILE A 24 -21.84 -19.44 12.30
N LEU A 25 -21.53 -20.73 12.45
CA LEU A 25 -22.35 -21.82 11.87
C LEU A 25 -23.74 -21.87 12.49
N THR A 26 -23.86 -21.67 13.80
CA THR A 26 -25.15 -21.57 14.49
C THR A 26 -25.98 -20.42 13.92
N LYS A 27 -25.38 -19.23 13.75
CA LYS A 27 -26.09 -18.07 13.18
C LYS A 27 -26.51 -18.27 11.72
N LEU A 28 -25.66 -18.90 10.91
CA LEU A 28 -26.01 -19.26 9.54
C LEU A 28 -27.19 -20.23 9.50
N SER A 29 -27.20 -21.23 10.40
CA SER A 29 -28.30 -22.17 10.52
C SER A 29 -29.61 -21.49 10.94
N GLU A 30 -29.58 -20.61 11.94
CA GLU A 30 -30.76 -19.85 12.38
C GLU A 30 -31.36 -18.98 11.27
N LEU A 31 -30.49 -18.45 10.39
CA LEU A 31 -30.89 -17.62 9.25
C LEU A 31 -31.19 -18.43 7.97
N ASN A 32 -31.20 -19.77 8.05
CA ASN A 32 -31.41 -20.68 6.92
C ASN A 32 -30.42 -20.51 5.75
N PHE A 33 -29.20 -20.03 6.03
CA PHE A 33 -28.11 -20.03 5.06
C PHE A 33 -27.45 -21.42 4.98
N THR A 34 -27.12 -21.85 3.77
CA THR A 34 -26.39 -23.10 3.52
C THR A 34 -24.96 -22.82 3.09
N VAL A 35 -24.03 -23.70 3.51
CA VAL A 35 -22.61 -23.56 3.24
C VAL A 35 -22.16 -24.71 2.33
N ASN A 36 -21.45 -24.38 1.25
CA ASN A 36 -20.85 -25.39 0.38
C ASN A 36 -19.54 -25.93 0.97
N LEU A 37 -19.63 -27.05 1.70
CA LEU A 37 -18.49 -27.68 2.37
C LEU A 37 -17.28 -27.94 1.45
N LYS A 38 -17.49 -28.21 0.15
CA LYS A 38 -16.38 -28.44 -0.81
C LYS A 38 -15.51 -27.20 -1.01
N LYS A 39 -16.05 -26.01 -0.78
CA LYS A 39 -15.32 -24.73 -0.90
C LYS A 39 -14.79 -24.23 0.44
N CYS A 40 -15.06 -24.94 1.54
CA CYS A 40 -14.60 -24.55 2.86
C CYS A 40 -13.22 -25.11 3.16
N ALA A 41 -12.40 -24.32 3.83
CA ALA A 41 -11.12 -24.75 4.38
C ALA A 41 -11.09 -24.36 5.87
N PHE A 42 -10.90 -25.35 6.74
CA PHE A 42 -10.92 -25.17 8.19
C PHE A 42 -9.53 -25.42 8.79
N GLY A 43 -9.19 -24.70 9.85
CA GLY A 43 -7.97 -24.92 10.64
C GLY A 43 -6.65 -24.75 9.86
N LYS A 44 -6.65 -24.05 8.73
CA LYS A 44 -5.44 -23.80 7.94
C LYS A 44 -4.61 -22.66 8.51
N THR A 45 -3.29 -22.77 8.44
CA THR A 45 -2.34 -21.72 8.82
C THR A 45 -2.27 -20.58 7.80
N GLN A 46 -2.62 -20.88 6.55
CA GLN A 46 -2.76 -19.95 5.44
C GLN A 46 -4.00 -20.29 4.62
N ILE A 47 -4.69 -19.26 4.12
CA ILE A 47 -5.89 -19.41 3.29
C ILE A 47 -5.87 -18.43 2.13
N LYS A 48 -6.40 -18.88 0.98
CA LYS A 48 -6.66 -18.02 -0.17
C LYS A 48 -7.99 -17.29 0.03
N TYR A 49 -7.94 -15.97 0.06
CA TYR A 49 -9.10 -15.11 0.28
C TYR A 49 -9.02 -13.87 -0.59
N LEU A 50 -10.06 -13.63 -1.40
CA LEU A 50 -10.16 -12.48 -2.31
C LEU A 50 -8.90 -12.24 -3.17
N GLY A 51 -8.28 -13.29 -3.71
CA GLY A 51 -7.06 -13.12 -4.55
C GLY A 51 -5.78 -12.81 -3.75
N HIS A 52 -5.79 -13.02 -2.44
CA HIS A 52 -4.63 -12.93 -1.57
C HIS A 52 -4.43 -14.25 -0.82
N ILE A 53 -3.19 -14.54 -0.45
CA ILE A 53 -2.87 -15.57 0.54
C ILE A 53 -2.69 -14.86 1.88
N ILE A 54 -3.47 -15.24 2.88
CA ILE A 54 -3.46 -14.63 4.21
C ILE A 54 -3.15 -15.71 5.24
N GLY A 55 -2.22 -15.44 6.14
CA GLY A 55 -1.92 -16.34 7.24
C GLY A 55 -0.58 -16.04 7.91
N SER A 56 -0.37 -16.64 9.08
CA SER A 56 0.91 -16.51 9.82
C SER A 56 1.36 -15.05 10.05
N GLY A 57 0.41 -14.12 10.21
CA GLY A 57 0.68 -12.68 10.41
C GLY A 57 1.13 -11.95 9.15
N LYS A 58 0.94 -12.54 7.96
CA LYS A 58 1.29 -11.96 6.66
C LYS A 58 0.14 -12.07 5.68
N HIS A 59 0.23 -11.27 4.63
CA HIS A 59 -0.60 -11.34 3.45
C HIS A 59 0.24 -11.06 2.20
N GLU A 60 -0.08 -11.77 1.13
CA GLU A 60 0.64 -11.68 -0.15
C GLU A 60 -0.32 -11.84 -1.33
N PRO A 61 0.04 -11.34 -2.52
CA PRO A 61 -0.75 -11.58 -3.72
C PRO A 61 -0.83 -13.08 -4.02
N ASP A 62 -1.97 -13.53 -4.53
CA ASP A 62 -2.12 -14.90 -5.02
C ASP A 62 -1.15 -15.17 -6.20
N PRO A 63 -0.22 -16.14 -6.08
CA PRO A 63 0.76 -16.46 -7.11
C PRO A 63 0.13 -16.81 -8.46
N GLU A 64 -1.07 -17.39 -8.46
CA GLU A 64 -1.79 -17.67 -9.71
C GLU A 64 -2.19 -16.38 -10.42
N LYS A 65 -2.58 -15.35 -9.66
CA LYS A 65 -2.99 -14.06 -10.23
C LYS A 65 -1.79 -13.22 -10.66
N THR A 66 -0.69 -13.27 -9.90
CA THR A 66 0.55 -12.60 -10.32
C THR A 66 1.17 -13.27 -11.54
N ALA A 67 1.08 -14.60 -11.66
CA ALA A 67 1.50 -15.32 -12.87
C ALA A 67 0.70 -14.89 -14.12
N VAL A 68 -0.61 -14.70 -13.99
CA VAL A 68 -1.43 -14.14 -15.07
C VAL A 68 -0.93 -12.76 -15.47
N ILE A 69 -0.66 -11.87 -14.50
CA ILE A 69 -0.14 -10.52 -14.75
C ILE A 69 1.21 -10.57 -15.47
N ASN A 70 2.11 -11.48 -15.07
CA ASN A 70 3.42 -11.68 -15.68
C ASN A 70 3.34 -12.18 -17.14
N ASN A 71 2.26 -12.86 -17.51
CA ASN A 71 2.06 -13.37 -18.86
C ASN A 71 1.18 -12.47 -19.74
N LEU A 72 0.74 -11.31 -19.24
CA LEU A 72 -0.07 -10.39 -20.04
C LEU A 72 0.72 -9.88 -21.26
N PRO A 73 0.10 -9.91 -22.46
CA PRO A 73 0.70 -9.32 -23.65
C PRO A 73 0.72 -7.80 -23.53
N VAL A 74 1.57 -7.17 -24.34
CA VAL A 74 1.60 -5.71 -24.48
C VAL A 74 0.24 -5.25 -25.05
N PRO A 75 -0.48 -4.34 -24.38
CA PRO A 75 -1.74 -3.85 -24.88
C PRO A 75 -1.52 -3.02 -26.14
N LYS A 76 -2.39 -3.20 -27.15
CA LYS A 76 -2.36 -2.46 -28.41
C LYS A 76 -3.39 -1.34 -28.43
N THR A 77 -4.45 -1.49 -27.65
CA THR A 77 -5.53 -0.52 -27.56
C THR A 77 -5.60 0.13 -26.19
N LYS A 78 -6.16 1.33 -26.15
CA LYS A 78 -6.43 2.05 -24.90
C LYS A 78 -7.37 1.29 -23.96
N LYS A 79 -8.33 0.55 -24.51
CA LYS A 79 -9.27 -0.28 -23.73
C LYS A 79 -8.56 -1.44 -23.05
N GLU A 80 -7.68 -2.14 -23.78
CA GLU A 80 -6.83 -3.19 -23.21
C GLU A 80 -5.93 -2.61 -22.11
N LEU A 81 -5.27 -1.48 -22.37
CA LEU A 81 -4.40 -0.85 -21.38
C LEU A 81 -5.16 -0.47 -20.10
N CYS A 82 -6.35 0.11 -20.22
CA CYS A 82 -7.21 0.41 -19.06
C CYS A 82 -7.58 -0.86 -18.28
N SER A 83 -7.89 -1.96 -18.97
CA SER A 83 -8.22 -3.24 -18.33
C SER A 83 -7.02 -3.81 -17.57
N VAL A 84 -5.83 -3.80 -18.19
CA VAL A 84 -4.59 -4.27 -17.57
C VAL A 84 -4.22 -3.41 -16.36
N LEU A 85 -4.27 -2.08 -16.48
CA LEU A 85 -4.01 -1.18 -15.36
C LEU A 85 -5.03 -1.33 -14.23
N GLY A 86 -6.29 -1.63 -14.56
CA GLY A 86 -7.33 -1.94 -13.57
C GLY A 86 -7.01 -3.19 -12.75
N LEU A 87 -6.56 -4.26 -13.42
CA LEU A 87 -6.12 -5.50 -12.76
C LEU A 87 -4.88 -5.26 -11.89
N CYS A 88 -3.85 -4.60 -12.42
CA CYS A 88 -2.63 -4.29 -11.67
C CYS A 88 -2.90 -3.38 -10.46
N ASN A 89 -3.87 -2.45 -10.59
CA ASN A 89 -4.23 -1.52 -9.51
C ASN A 89 -4.85 -2.25 -8.31
N TYR A 90 -5.39 -3.47 -8.48
CA TYR A 90 -5.86 -4.29 -7.36
C TYR A 90 -4.73 -4.66 -6.38
N TYR A 91 -3.53 -4.93 -6.92
CA TYR A 91 -2.35 -5.32 -6.14
C TYR A 91 -1.39 -4.15 -5.85
N ARG A 92 -1.85 -2.91 -6.04
CA ARG A 92 -1.00 -1.72 -5.85
C ARG A 92 -0.43 -1.57 -4.44
N GLU A 93 -1.07 -2.15 -3.43
CA GLU A 93 -0.67 -2.02 -2.03
C GLU A 93 0.64 -2.76 -1.73
N TYR A 94 1.06 -3.66 -2.62
CA TYR A 94 2.32 -4.39 -2.55
C TYR A 94 3.47 -3.70 -3.29
N VAL A 95 3.19 -2.63 -4.05
CA VAL A 95 4.18 -1.96 -4.90
C VAL A 95 4.45 -0.55 -4.37
N PRO A 96 5.65 -0.26 -3.84
CA PRO A 96 6.03 1.09 -3.48
C PRO A 96 6.10 1.97 -4.73
N LYS A 97 5.67 3.22 -4.59
CA LYS A 97 5.65 4.22 -5.68
C LYS A 97 4.90 3.78 -6.95
N TYR A 98 3.90 2.89 -6.82
CA TYR A 98 3.10 2.36 -7.93
C TYR A 98 2.66 3.44 -8.94
N SER A 99 2.18 4.59 -8.46
CA SER A 99 1.67 5.69 -9.30
C SER A 99 2.72 6.35 -10.18
N GLU A 100 3.97 6.38 -9.75
CA GLU A 100 5.08 6.87 -10.59
C GLU A 100 5.46 5.82 -11.62
N LEU A 101 5.50 4.55 -11.19
CA LEU A 101 5.82 3.42 -12.06
C LEU A 101 4.81 3.28 -13.21
N VAL A 102 3.51 3.41 -12.94
CA VAL A 102 2.47 3.37 -13.99
C VAL A 102 2.23 4.72 -14.67
N TYR A 103 2.93 5.79 -14.27
CA TYR A 103 2.66 7.12 -14.81
C TYR A 103 2.73 7.15 -16.34
N PRO A 104 3.77 6.63 -17.02
CA PRO A 104 3.85 6.66 -18.49
C PRO A 104 2.68 5.90 -19.15
N LEU A 105 2.25 4.79 -18.55
CA LEU A 105 1.11 4.01 -19.04
C LEU A 105 -0.22 4.76 -18.87
N THR A 106 -0.42 5.42 -17.73
CA THR A 106 -1.65 6.23 -17.50
C THR A 106 -1.71 7.48 -18.37
N GLU A 107 -0.59 7.96 -18.92
CA GLU A 107 -0.61 9.06 -19.89
C GLU A 107 -1.27 8.64 -21.21
N LEU A 108 -1.07 7.39 -21.63
CA LEU A 108 -1.69 6.81 -22.83
C LEU A 108 -3.21 6.62 -22.70
N THR A 109 -3.76 6.64 -21.48
CA THR A 109 -5.22 6.50 -21.26
C THR A 109 -5.97 7.82 -21.30
N LYS A 110 -5.30 8.95 -21.53
CA LYS A 110 -5.94 10.28 -21.61
C LYS A 110 -6.84 10.41 -22.83
N LYS A 111 -7.89 11.24 -22.71
CA LYS A 111 -8.86 11.50 -23.80
C LYS A 111 -8.22 11.98 -25.11
N ARG A 112 -7.11 12.72 -25.05
CA ARG A 112 -6.41 13.26 -26.22
C ARG A 112 -5.53 12.24 -26.94
N VAL A 113 -5.31 11.07 -26.36
CA VAL A 113 -4.52 10.00 -26.98
C VAL A 113 -5.46 9.13 -27.83
N PRO A 114 -5.06 8.77 -29.07
CA PRO A 114 -5.84 7.89 -29.94
C PRO A 114 -6.10 6.52 -29.29
N ASP A 115 -7.11 5.80 -29.78
CA ASP A 115 -7.46 4.46 -29.27
C ASP A 115 -6.37 3.42 -29.57
N SER A 116 -5.69 3.57 -30.71
CA SER A 116 -4.42 2.89 -30.97
C SER A 116 -3.31 3.65 -30.27
N ILE A 117 -2.74 3.05 -29.22
CA ILE A 117 -1.78 3.75 -28.36
C ILE A 117 -0.40 3.82 -29.02
N PRO A 118 0.27 4.98 -29.01
CA PRO A 118 1.66 5.09 -29.44
C PRO A 118 2.58 4.44 -28.39
N TRP A 119 2.88 3.16 -28.58
CA TRP A 119 3.81 2.42 -27.72
C TRP A 119 5.25 2.82 -28.04
N THR A 120 6.05 3.06 -27.02
CA THR A 120 7.46 3.46 -27.14
C THR A 120 8.28 2.72 -26.10
N GLU A 121 9.61 2.75 -26.20
CA GLU A 121 10.52 2.09 -25.24
C GLU A 121 10.28 2.50 -23.78
N LYS A 122 9.85 3.75 -23.55
CA LYS A 122 9.48 4.22 -22.21
C LYS A 122 8.28 3.48 -21.65
N HIS A 123 7.26 3.25 -22.47
CA HIS A 123 6.06 2.51 -22.08
C HIS A 123 6.38 1.04 -21.85
N ASP A 124 7.22 0.47 -22.71
CA ASP A 124 7.70 -0.90 -22.61
C ASP A 124 8.45 -1.14 -21.30
N SER A 125 9.44 -0.29 -21.01
CA SER A 125 10.19 -0.31 -19.76
C SER A 125 9.27 -0.20 -18.53
N SER A 126 8.31 0.74 -18.54
CA SER A 126 7.35 0.88 -17.43
C SER A 126 6.43 -0.34 -17.28
N PHE A 127 6.02 -0.96 -18.39
CA PHE A 127 5.17 -2.15 -18.37
C PHE A 127 5.92 -3.37 -17.83
N HIS A 128 7.17 -3.57 -18.25
CA HIS A 128 8.01 -4.64 -17.74
C HIS A 128 8.36 -4.45 -16.26
N LEU A 129 8.69 -3.23 -15.83
CA LEU A 129 8.90 -2.91 -14.41
C LEU A 129 7.63 -3.14 -13.58
N LEU A 130 6.44 -2.82 -14.11
CA LEU A 130 5.17 -3.08 -13.44
C LEU A 130 4.95 -4.58 -13.20
N LYS A 131 5.14 -5.38 -14.25
CA LYS A 131 5.01 -6.83 -14.18
C LYS A 131 6.00 -7.40 -13.18
N LYS A 132 7.27 -7.01 -13.27
CA LYS A 132 8.31 -7.43 -12.33
C LYS A 132 7.97 -7.07 -10.88
N ALA A 133 7.59 -5.82 -10.62
CA ALA A 133 7.24 -5.35 -9.27
C ALA A 133 6.05 -6.11 -8.65
N LEU A 134 5.09 -6.55 -9.47
CA LEU A 134 3.95 -7.35 -9.03
C LEU A 134 4.28 -8.84 -8.91
N GLY A 135 5.17 -9.36 -9.77
CA GLY A 135 5.66 -10.73 -9.70
C GLY A 135 6.59 -10.99 -8.52
N GLU A 136 7.40 -9.99 -8.16
CA GLU A 136 8.35 -10.00 -7.04
C GLU A 136 7.81 -9.24 -5.81
N ALA A 137 6.49 -9.01 -5.76
CA ALA A 137 5.83 -8.29 -4.70
C ALA A 137 6.14 -8.95 -3.32
N PRO A 138 6.67 -8.19 -2.34
CA PRO A 138 6.99 -8.74 -1.04
C PRO A 138 5.72 -9.09 -0.26
N SER A 139 5.79 -10.10 0.61
CA SER A 139 4.73 -10.33 1.59
C SER A 139 4.65 -9.14 2.55
N LEU A 140 3.44 -8.65 2.75
CA LEU A 140 3.13 -7.59 3.72
C LEU A 140 2.69 -8.22 5.04
N TYR A 141 2.80 -7.45 6.12
CA TYR A 141 2.56 -7.91 7.48
C TYR A 141 1.20 -7.44 7.98
N SER A 142 0.52 -8.27 8.75
CA SER A 142 -0.68 -7.87 9.47
C SER A 142 -0.28 -6.94 10.63
N PRO A 143 -1.06 -5.87 10.89
CA PRO A 143 -0.80 -5.00 12.02
C PRO A 143 -0.89 -5.78 13.33
N VAL A 144 0.07 -5.53 14.22
CA VAL A 144 0.01 -5.97 15.61
C VAL A 144 -0.77 -4.91 16.39
N PRO A 145 -1.86 -5.28 17.09
CA PRO A 145 -2.60 -4.35 17.94
C PRO A 145 -1.68 -3.66 18.96
N ASP A 146 -2.04 -2.45 19.35
CA ASP A 146 -1.41 -1.69 20.43
C ASP A 146 0.08 -1.37 20.24
N LYS A 147 0.61 -1.52 19.01
CA LYS A 147 1.96 -1.06 18.65
C LYS A 147 1.90 0.22 17.82
N PRO A 148 2.84 1.16 18.03
CA PRO A 148 2.89 2.40 17.27
C PRO A 148 3.17 2.12 15.80
N TYR A 149 2.58 2.94 14.94
CA TYR A 149 2.81 2.86 13.50
C TYR A 149 3.95 3.77 13.09
N THR A 150 4.67 3.33 12.05
CA THR A 150 5.68 4.14 11.39
C THR A 150 5.25 4.38 9.95
N ILE A 151 5.15 5.65 9.55
CA ILE A 151 4.89 6.04 8.17
C ILE A 151 6.15 6.68 7.60
N HIS A 152 6.60 6.20 6.45
CA HIS A 152 7.58 6.89 5.62
C HIS A 152 6.86 7.43 4.39
N SER A 153 7.02 8.72 4.08
CA SER A 153 6.50 9.28 2.83
C SER A 153 7.59 9.93 2.00
N ASP A 154 7.36 9.92 0.69
CA ASP A 154 8.20 10.58 -0.30
C ASP A 154 7.32 11.34 -1.30
N ALA A 155 7.85 12.44 -1.84
CA ALA A 155 7.15 13.31 -2.77
C ALA A 155 8.08 13.68 -3.93
N SER A 156 7.65 13.36 -5.14
CA SER A 156 8.32 13.74 -6.37
C SER A 156 7.53 14.81 -7.14
N GLN A 157 8.09 15.25 -8.26
CA GLN A 157 7.40 16.10 -9.22
C GLN A 157 6.16 15.44 -9.82
N ILE A 158 6.08 14.10 -9.82
CA ILE A 158 5.02 13.33 -10.49
C ILE A 158 3.95 12.87 -9.50
N GLY A 159 4.36 12.45 -8.32
CA GLY A 159 3.53 11.72 -7.39
C GLY A 159 4.00 11.82 -5.94
N ILE A 160 3.18 11.30 -5.05
CA ILE A 160 3.51 11.07 -3.65
C ILE A 160 3.38 9.58 -3.35
N ALA A 161 4.17 9.08 -2.42
CA ALA A 161 4.13 7.69 -1.99
C ALA A 161 4.34 7.59 -0.48
N ALA A 162 3.82 6.51 0.11
CA ALA A 162 4.01 6.22 1.52
C ALA A 162 4.05 4.71 1.80
N CYS A 163 4.76 4.33 2.85
CA CYS A 163 4.75 3.00 3.45
C CYS A 163 4.27 3.11 4.88
N LEU A 164 3.19 2.40 5.20
CA LEU A 164 2.81 2.10 6.56
C LEU A 164 3.58 0.87 7.03
N SER A 165 4.14 0.91 8.23
CA SER A 165 4.91 -0.18 8.80
C SER A 165 4.83 -0.17 10.32
N GLN A 166 5.23 -1.26 10.96
CA GLN A 166 5.47 -1.32 12.40
C GLN A 166 6.89 -1.78 12.68
N LYS A 167 7.50 -1.22 13.73
CA LYS A 167 8.82 -1.65 14.21
C LYS A 167 8.67 -2.83 15.15
N CYS A 168 9.55 -3.83 15.00
CA CYS A 168 9.72 -4.88 15.99
C CYS A 168 11.22 -5.18 16.13
N GLY A 169 11.82 -4.71 17.24
CA GLY A 169 13.26 -4.58 17.36
C GLY A 169 13.82 -3.58 16.35
N ASP A 170 14.94 -3.91 15.73
CA ASP A 170 15.61 -3.05 14.73
C ASP A 170 15.01 -3.17 13.32
N LYS A 171 13.98 -4.01 13.13
CA LYS A 171 13.37 -4.27 11.83
C LYS A 171 12.03 -3.55 11.69
N CYS A 172 11.82 -2.93 10.53
CA CYS A 172 10.52 -2.41 10.11
C CYS A 172 9.78 -3.47 9.29
N TYR A 173 8.50 -3.67 9.57
CA TYR A 173 7.64 -4.63 8.87
C TYR A 173 6.57 -3.88 8.08
N PRO A 174 6.57 -3.93 6.74
CA PRO A 174 5.65 -3.16 5.91
C PRO A 174 4.26 -3.76 5.99
N ILE A 175 3.27 -2.90 6.23
CA ILE A 175 1.85 -3.29 6.33
C ILE A 175 1.14 -2.98 5.03
N ALA A 176 1.40 -1.80 4.45
CA ALA A 176 0.82 -1.39 3.18
C ALA A 176 1.67 -0.31 2.51
N TYR A 177 1.75 -0.34 1.18
CA TYR A 177 2.20 0.78 0.37
C TYR A 177 1.01 1.54 -0.18
N ALA A 178 1.16 2.85 -0.29
CA ALA A 178 0.21 3.69 -0.98
C ALA A 178 0.96 4.68 -1.85
N SER A 179 0.34 5.09 -2.96
CA SER A 179 0.87 6.18 -3.76
C SER A 179 -0.24 6.93 -4.50
N GLN A 180 0.02 8.16 -4.92
CA GLN A 180 -0.92 8.93 -5.71
C GLN A 180 -0.19 9.83 -6.72
N LYS A 181 -0.70 9.85 -7.94
CA LYS A 181 -0.30 10.81 -8.96
C LYS A 181 -0.81 12.20 -8.59
N LEU A 182 0.07 13.19 -8.64
CA LEU A 182 -0.28 14.58 -8.39
C LEU A 182 -1.01 15.17 -9.62
N SER A 183 -2.00 16.02 -9.39
CA SER A 183 -2.65 16.82 -10.44
C SER A 183 -1.67 17.87 -10.99
N LYS A 184 -1.94 18.44 -12.18
CA LYS A 184 -1.05 19.47 -12.76
C LYS A 184 -0.76 20.63 -11.80
N THR A 185 -1.77 21.09 -11.08
CA THR A 185 -1.63 22.14 -10.06
C THR A 185 -0.79 21.70 -8.88
N GLN A 186 -0.87 20.43 -8.48
CA GLN A 186 -0.07 19.88 -7.40
C GLN A 186 1.39 19.66 -7.80
N GLN A 187 1.62 19.31 -9.07
CA GLN A 187 2.97 19.18 -9.61
C GLN A 187 3.70 20.53 -9.61
N SER A 188 3.00 21.64 -9.88
CA SER A 188 3.60 22.99 -9.84
C SER A 188 3.86 23.53 -8.42
N TRP A 189 3.47 22.79 -7.37
CA TRP A 189 3.82 23.18 -6.00
C TRP A 189 5.31 23.04 -5.75
N SER A 190 5.81 23.85 -4.81
CA SER A 190 7.17 23.69 -4.30
C SER A 190 7.37 22.32 -3.67
N THR A 191 8.62 21.85 -3.59
CA THR A 191 8.95 20.56 -2.96
C THR A 191 8.39 20.45 -1.54
N ILE A 192 8.54 21.50 -0.74
CA ILE A 192 8.07 21.57 0.65
C ILE A 192 6.55 21.43 0.73
N GLU A 193 5.80 22.02 -0.20
CA GLU A 193 4.34 21.89 -0.23
C GLU A 193 3.88 20.49 -0.64
N ARG A 194 4.58 19.85 -1.58
CA ARG A 194 4.29 18.46 -1.96
C ARG A 194 4.55 17.49 -0.82
N GLU A 195 5.63 17.70 -0.08
CA GLU A 195 5.93 16.95 1.13
C GLU A 195 4.89 17.17 2.23
N ALA A 196 4.50 18.42 2.50
CA ALA A 196 3.42 18.72 3.44
C ALA A 196 2.11 18.00 3.05
N PHE A 197 1.78 18.00 1.76
CA PHE A 197 0.64 17.27 1.24
C PHE A 197 0.79 15.76 1.40
N ALA A 198 1.99 15.20 1.18
CA ALA A 198 2.26 13.79 1.36
C ALA A 198 1.98 13.33 2.80
N ILE A 199 2.30 14.15 3.81
CA ILE A 199 1.98 13.85 5.22
C ILE A 199 0.47 13.71 5.42
N VAL A 200 -0.27 14.78 5.10
CA VAL A 200 -1.72 14.84 5.32
C VAL A 200 -2.44 13.74 4.53
N TRP A 201 -2.01 13.52 3.29
CA TRP A 201 -2.55 12.48 2.44
C TRP A 201 -2.30 11.08 2.99
N SER A 202 -1.08 10.79 3.47
CA SER A 202 -0.72 9.48 4.00
C SER A 202 -1.49 9.13 5.26
N LEU A 203 -1.63 10.09 6.18
CA LEU A 203 -2.42 9.92 7.40
C LEU A 203 -3.88 9.60 7.08
N LYS A 204 -4.48 10.34 6.14
CA LYS A 204 -5.85 10.07 5.67
C LYS A 204 -5.95 8.72 4.95
N LYS A 205 -4.97 8.36 4.14
CA LYS A 205 -4.98 7.10 3.37
C LYS A 205 -4.89 5.88 4.30
N PHE A 206 -4.18 6.00 5.41
CA PHE A 206 -3.98 4.95 6.40
C PHE A 206 -4.86 5.09 7.65
N GLU A 207 -5.89 5.93 7.59
CA GLU A 207 -6.73 6.31 8.73
C GLU A 207 -7.34 5.11 9.45
N VAL A 208 -7.74 4.06 8.71
CA VAL A 208 -8.28 2.80 9.26
C VAL A 208 -7.32 2.14 10.26
N TRP A 209 -6.02 2.31 10.07
CA TRP A 209 -5.00 1.71 10.94
C TRP A 209 -4.50 2.67 12.01
N VAL A 210 -4.28 3.94 11.65
CA VAL A 210 -3.50 4.86 12.48
C VAL A 210 -4.34 5.75 13.39
N PHE A 211 -5.65 5.85 13.16
CA PHE A 211 -6.52 6.68 13.98
C PHE A 211 -6.53 6.22 15.45
N GLY A 212 -6.32 7.16 16.37
CA GLY A 212 -6.27 6.88 17.81
C GLY A 212 -4.98 6.21 18.30
N THR A 213 -3.96 6.08 17.46
CA THR A 213 -2.68 5.44 17.81
C THR A 213 -1.52 6.43 17.75
N GLU A 214 -0.40 6.08 18.37
CA GLU A 214 0.88 6.79 18.21
C GLU A 214 1.49 6.53 16.82
N ILE A 215 1.93 7.61 16.17
CA ILE A 215 2.47 7.57 14.82
C ILE A 215 3.84 8.24 14.79
N GLU A 216 4.86 7.51 14.37
CA GLU A 216 6.14 8.08 13.96
C GLU A 216 6.14 8.32 12.46
N PHE A 217 6.31 9.57 12.05
CA PHE A 217 6.28 9.97 10.65
C PHE A 217 7.67 10.39 10.18
N TYR A 218 8.16 9.78 9.10
CA TYR A 218 9.48 10.03 8.53
C TYR A 218 9.36 10.68 7.15
N ILE A 219 10.14 11.75 6.94
CA ILE A 219 10.13 12.52 5.68
C ILE A 219 11.52 13.07 5.31
N GLY A 220 11.72 13.29 4.00
CA GLY A 220 12.97 13.70 3.38
C GLY A 220 13.39 15.14 3.68
N HIS A 221 12.49 16.11 3.65
CA HIS A 221 12.68 17.44 4.25
C HIS A 221 11.61 17.72 5.32
N ASN A 222 11.86 18.68 6.22
CA ASN A 222 10.92 19.01 7.30
C ASN A 222 9.94 20.12 6.87
N PRO A 223 8.67 19.80 6.48
CA PRO A 223 7.70 20.82 6.09
C PRO A 223 7.00 21.48 7.28
N LEU A 224 7.21 21.03 8.53
CA LEU A 224 6.51 21.59 9.69
C LEU A 224 6.79 23.08 9.93
N PRO A 225 8.03 23.58 9.90
CA PRO A 225 8.29 25.01 10.03
C PRO A 225 7.57 25.83 8.95
N TYR A 226 7.48 25.28 7.73
CA TYR A 226 6.76 25.89 6.63
C TYR A 226 5.24 25.92 6.89
N LEU A 227 4.66 24.81 7.35
CA LEU A 227 3.25 24.72 7.71
C LEU A 227 2.91 25.71 8.84
N THR A 228 3.68 25.72 9.93
CA THR A 228 3.41 26.62 11.07
C THR A 228 3.53 28.10 10.68
N LYS A 229 4.57 28.47 9.92
CA LYS A 229 4.81 29.88 9.54
C LYS A 229 3.81 30.38 8.49
N ASN A 230 3.49 29.57 7.48
CA ASN A 230 2.72 30.01 6.32
C ASN A 230 1.24 29.62 6.37
N ALA A 231 0.82 28.73 7.31
CA ALA A 231 -0.59 28.39 7.48
C ALA A 231 -1.50 29.62 7.61
N PRO A 232 -1.19 30.65 8.43
CA PRO A 232 -2.06 31.82 8.56
C PRO A 232 -2.34 32.55 7.23
N GLN A 233 -1.43 32.43 6.25
CA GLN A 233 -1.49 33.15 4.98
C GLN A 233 -2.17 32.34 3.85
N SER A 234 -2.50 31.06 4.09
CA SER A 234 -3.05 30.18 3.04
C SER A 234 -4.11 29.24 3.60
N VAL A 235 -5.35 29.38 3.12
CA VAL A 235 -6.50 28.54 3.50
C VAL A 235 -6.20 27.04 3.31
N ARG A 236 -5.41 26.68 2.28
CA ARG A 236 -4.98 25.29 2.05
C ARG A 236 -4.10 24.78 3.18
N LEU A 237 -3.09 25.56 3.57
CA LEU A 237 -2.17 25.19 4.63
C LEU A 237 -2.85 25.17 6.01
N GLN A 238 -3.83 26.05 6.26
CA GLN A 238 -4.68 25.98 7.46
C GLN A 238 -5.44 24.66 7.54
N ARG A 239 -6.09 24.25 6.45
CA ARG A 239 -6.81 22.96 6.38
C ARG A 239 -5.89 21.77 6.66
N TRP A 240 -4.65 21.83 6.16
CA TRP A 240 -3.65 20.80 6.42
C TRP A 240 -3.21 20.79 7.90
N ALA A 241 -2.95 21.96 8.48
CA ALA A 241 -2.62 22.07 9.89
C ALA A 241 -3.73 21.52 10.80
N PHE A 242 -5.00 21.84 10.53
CA PHE A 242 -6.14 21.28 11.26
C PHE A 242 -6.27 19.77 11.08
N ALA A 243 -6.05 19.25 9.86
CA ALA A 243 -6.09 17.82 9.62
C ALA A 243 -5.00 17.05 10.40
N LEU A 244 -3.83 17.65 10.61
CA LEU A 244 -2.76 17.04 11.40
C LEU A 244 -3.11 16.91 12.89
N GLN A 245 -3.84 17.88 13.45
CA GLN A 245 -4.25 17.87 14.87
C GLN A 245 -5.14 16.68 15.24
N LYS A 246 -5.79 16.04 14.26
CA LYS A 246 -6.58 14.83 14.45
C LYS A 246 -5.74 13.62 14.89
N TYR A 247 -4.43 13.62 14.61
CA TYR A 247 -3.57 12.46 14.77
C TYR A 247 -2.49 12.70 15.84
N ASN A 248 -2.16 11.66 16.62
CA ASN A 248 -1.03 11.68 17.54
C ASN A 248 0.27 11.37 16.78
N VAL A 249 0.76 12.36 16.04
CA VAL A 249 1.89 12.20 15.11
C VAL A 249 3.14 12.92 15.58
N THR A 250 4.26 12.19 15.61
CA THR A 250 5.61 12.73 15.81
C THR A 250 6.38 12.70 14.50
N ILE A 251 6.63 13.87 13.91
CA ILE A 251 7.35 13.99 12.63
C ILE A 251 8.86 14.07 12.89
N LYS A 252 9.61 13.15 12.26
CA LYS A 252 11.05 13.03 12.32
C LYS A 252 11.63 13.28 10.92
N HIS A 253 12.56 14.22 10.85
CA HIS A 253 13.31 14.50 9.63
C HIS A 253 14.46 13.51 9.50
N CYS A 254 14.51 12.78 8.39
CA CYS A 254 15.59 11.84 8.11
C CYS A 254 16.13 12.10 6.70
N PRO A 255 17.18 12.94 6.56
CA PRO A 255 17.74 13.25 5.27
C PRO A 255 18.29 11.96 4.64
N GLY A 256 17.80 11.63 3.45
CA GLY A 256 18.30 10.49 2.67
C GLY A 256 17.76 9.10 3.02
N VAL A 257 16.76 8.97 3.91
CA VAL A 257 16.13 7.65 4.14
C VAL A 257 15.23 7.30 2.97
N LYS A 258 15.73 6.40 2.11
CA LYS A 258 14.88 5.59 1.22
C LYS A 258 13.88 4.84 2.10
N MET A 259 12.62 4.69 1.66
CA MET A 259 11.66 3.86 2.38
C MET A 259 12.34 2.52 2.72
N PRO A 260 12.31 2.00 3.96
CA PRO A 260 13.19 0.91 4.41
C PRO A 260 13.19 -0.34 3.52
N HIS A 261 12.09 -0.54 2.78
CA HIS A 261 11.87 -1.65 1.85
C HIS A 261 11.86 -1.24 0.37
N ALA A 262 11.95 0.06 0.05
CA ALA A 262 12.16 0.53 -1.32
C ALA A 262 13.57 0.25 -1.83
N ASP A 263 14.52 -0.07 -0.95
CA ASP A 263 15.89 -0.40 -1.39
C ASP A 263 15.93 -1.68 -2.25
N ALA A 264 15.01 -2.63 -2.05
CA ALA A 264 14.86 -3.81 -2.89
C ALA A 264 14.39 -3.47 -4.32
N LEU A 265 13.50 -2.48 -4.48
CA LEU A 265 13.00 -2.03 -5.78
C LEU A 265 13.90 -0.99 -6.46
N SER A 266 14.64 -0.18 -5.69
CA SER A 266 15.64 0.75 -6.25
C SER A 266 16.86 0.07 -6.86
N ARG A 267 17.09 -1.22 -6.56
CA ARG A 267 18.12 -2.07 -7.19
C ARG A 267 17.66 -2.68 -8.52
N LEU A 268 16.41 -2.46 -8.92
CA LEU A 268 15.84 -2.94 -10.19
C LEU A 268 15.75 -1.84 -11.26
N VAL A 269 16.21 -0.62 -10.95
CA VAL A 269 16.37 0.52 -11.87
C VAL A 269 17.84 0.66 -12.22
#